data_AF-A0AAD4UIL1-F1
#
_entry.id   AF-A0AAD4UIL1-F1
#
_cell.length_a   1.000
_cell.length_b   1.000
_cell.length_c   1.000
_cell.angle_alpha   90.00
_cell.angle_beta   90.00
_cell.angle_gamma   90.00
#
_symmetry.space_group_name_H-M   'P 1'
#
loop_
_entity.id
_entity.type
_entity.pdbx_description
1 polymer ?
#
loop_
_entity_poly.entity_id
_entity_poly.type
_entity_poly.pdbx_seq_one_letter_code
_entity_poly.pdbx_strand_id
1 'polypeptide(L)'
;MALRAVRSVQAAVGSLRAISAPSAPCSLRPWGLLPEVGTKLNKQEEFGALESVKAASELYSPLSGEVTEINKALAENPGLVNKSCYEDGWLIKMIFSNPSELDELMSEEAYEKYIKSIQE
;
A
#
# COMPACT_ATOMS: atom_id res chain seq x y z
N MET A 1 15.34 -1.78 8.21
CA MET A 1 16.17 -1.30 7.10
C MET A 1 15.27 -1.01 5.90
N ALA A 2 14.47 0.06 6.02
CA ALA A 2 13.57 0.60 4.99
C ALA A 2 12.98 1.96 5.43
N LEU A 3 13.72 2.65 6.32
CA LEU A 3 13.16 3.55 7.34
C LEU A 3 13.05 5.02 6.89
N ARG A 4 13.04 5.34 5.60
CA ARG A 4 13.13 6.76 5.18
C ARG A 4 12.21 7.20 4.05
N ALA A 5 11.52 6.30 3.33
CA ALA A 5 10.46 6.70 2.39
C ALA A 5 9.22 7.28 3.10
N VAL A 6 8.95 6.84 4.34
CA VAL A 6 7.83 7.33 5.16
C VAL A 6 8.01 8.78 5.63
N ARG A 7 9.25 9.31 5.65
CA ARG A 7 9.48 10.70 6.08
C ARG A 7 8.92 11.75 5.10
N SER A 8 8.74 11.41 3.82
CA SER A 8 8.14 12.34 2.85
C SER A 8 6.63 12.51 3.05
N VAL A 9 5.96 11.52 3.67
CA VAL A 9 4.51 11.58 3.95
C VAL A 9 4.22 12.45 5.17
N GLN A 10 5.21 12.68 6.04
CA GLN A 10 5.02 13.37 7.31
C GLN A 10 4.92 14.90 7.18
N ALA A 11 5.31 15.48 6.03
CA ALA A 11 5.32 16.94 5.84
C ALA A 11 4.00 17.53 5.31
N ALA A 12 3.19 16.77 4.55
CA ALA A 12 1.94 17.27 3.95
C ALA A 12 0.72 17.14 4.89
N VAL A 13 1.00 16.96 6.17
CA VAL A 13 0.09 16.43 7.18
C VAL A 13 -0.58 17.60 7.94
N GLY A 14 -0.64 18.77 7.32
CA GLY A 14 -1.29 19.97 7.82
C GLY A 14 -2.05 20.67 6.71
N SER A 15 -3.37 20.72 6.86
CA SER A 15 -4.29 21.58 6.11
C SER A 15 -4.63 21.11 4.68
N LEU A 16 -5.79 20.49 4.50
CA LEU A 16 -6.91 21.17 3.82
C LEU A 16 -8.19 20.33 3.85
N ARG A 17 -9.30 21.04 3.74
CA ARG A 17 -10.67 20.65 4.05
C ARG A 17 -11.33 19.82 2.94
N ALA A 18 -12.35 19.08 3.36
CA ALA A 18 -13.32 18.37 2.54
C ALA A 18 -13.86 19.18 1.34
N ILE A 19 -13.99 18.51 0.19
CA ILE A 19 -14.96 18.83 -0.85
C ILE A 19 -15.56 17.50 -1.34
N SER A 20 -16.86 17.33 -1.12
CA SER A 20 -17.65 16.23 -1.68
C SER A 20 -17.86 16.44 -3.18
N ALA A 21 -17.81 15.37 -3.97
CA ALA A 21 -18.37 15.33 -5.32
C ALA A 21 -19.36 14.16 -5.48
N PRO A 22 -20.51 14.36 -6.14
CA PRO A 22 -21.59 13.39 -6.24
C PRO A 22 -21.46 12.49 -7.50
N SER A 23 -22.08 11.31 -7.42
CA SER A 23 -22.44 10.40 -8.52
C SER A 23 -21.31 9.80 -9.38
N ALA A 24 -20.66 8.78 -8.83
CA ALA A 24 -20.41 7.53 -9.54
C ALA A 24 -21.02 6.41 -8.69
N PRO A 25 -21.42 5.25 -9.25
CA PRO A 25 -21.68 4.06 -8.44
C PRO A 25 -20.32 3.58 -7.93
N CYS A 26 -19.75 4.33 -6.99
CA CYS A 26 -18.58 3.94 -6.23
C CYS A 26 -19.04 2.74 -5.43
N SER A 27 -18.58 1.56 -5.85
CA SER A 27 -18.53 0.37 -4.99
C SER A 27 -18.00 0.83 -3.64
N LEU A 28 -18.91 0.94 -2.68
CA LEU A 28 -18.65 1.43 -1.34
C LEU A 28 -17.53 0.57 -0.76
N ARG A 29 -16.33 1.13 -0.60
CA ARG A 29 -15.26 0.47 0.15
C ARG A 29 -14.98 1.27 1.43
N PRO A 30 -15.77 1.04 2.49
CA PRO A 30 -15.58 1.69 3.78
C PRO A 30 -14.48 0.96 4.56
N TRP A 31 -13.33 1.60 4.85
CA TRP A 31 -12.15 1.03 5.58
C TRP A 31 -11.63 -0.34 5.06
N GLY A 32 -12.29 -0.90 4.05
CA GLY A 32 -12.04 -2.09 3.27
C GLY A 32 -11.41 -1.71 1.94
N LEU A 33 -10.22 -1.16 2.02
CA LEU A 33 -9.41 -0.80 0.87
C LEU A 33 -8.37 -1.87 0.56
N LEU A 34 -8.68 -3.14 0.86
CA LEU A 34 -7.92 -4.31 0.45
C LEU A 34 -8.81 -5.20 -0.43
N PRO A 35 -8.24 -5.90 -1.41
CA PRO A 35 -8.98 -6.77 -2.32
C PRO A 35 -9.53 -7.99 -1.59
N GLU A 36 -10.53 -8.66 -2.17
CA GLU A 36 -11.01 -9.93 -1.62
C GLU A 36 -10.00 -11.05 -1.89
N VAL A 37 -9.99 -12.07 -1.03
CA VAL A 37 -9.23 -13.30 -1.30
C VAL A 37 -9.76 -13.94 -2.58
N GLY A 38 -8.86 -14.34 -3.48
CA GLY A 38 -9.17 -14.82 -4.84
C GLY A 38 -9.16 -13.73 -5.91
N THR A 39 -8.95 -12.46 -5.54
CA THR A 39 -8.82 -11.37 -6.52
C THR A 39 -7.53 -11.55 -7.31
N LYS A 40 -7.63 -11.49 -8.64
CA LYS A 40 -6.48 -11.45 -9.53
C LYS A 40 -6.04 -10.00 -9.70
N LEU A 41 -4.74 -9.77 -9.53
CA LEU A 41 -4.10 -8.47 -9.69
C LEU A 41 -3.01 -8.59 -10.75
N ASN A 42 -2.89 -7.58 -11.60
CA ASN A 42 -1.76 -7.43 -12.50
C ASN A 42 -0.70 -6.51 -11.87
N LYS A 43 0.53 -6.62 -12.33
CA LYS A 43 1.59 -5.68 -11.96
C LYS A 43 1.15 -4.23 -12.26
N GLN A 44 1.41 -3.33 -11.31
CA GLN A 44 0.99 -1.93 -11.29
C GLN A 44 -0.54 -1.70 -11.24
N GLU A 45 -1.34 -2.74 -11.01
CA GLU A 45 -2.77 -2.59 -10.79
C GLU A 45 -3.05 -2.07 -9.38
N GLU A 46 -3.97 -1.12 -9.26
CA GLU A 46 -4.43 -0.63 -7.97
C GLU A 46 -5.24 -1.72 -7.27
N PHE A 47 -4.78 -2.16 -6.10
CA PHE A 47 -5.51 -3.15 -5.29
C PHE A 47 -6.20 -2.54 -4.08
N GLY A 48 -5.81 -1.33 -3.69
CA GLY A 48 -6.22 -0.75 -2.44
C GLY A 48 -5.75 0.68 -2.24
N ALA A 49 -6.07 1.22 -1.07
CA ALA A 49 -5.57 2.52 -0.64
C ALA A 49 -5.39 2.53 0.88
N LEU A 50 -4.37 3.25 1.35
CA LEU A 50 -4.22 3.58 2.76
C LEU A 50 -4.71 5.00 2.97
N GLU A 51 -5.80 5.12 3.72
CA GLU A 51 -6.31 6.41 4.15
C GLU A 51 -5.76 6.75 5.53
N SER A 52 -5.12 7.91 5.60
CA SER A 52 -4.83 8.60 6.83
C SER A 52 -5.76 9.79 6.97
N VAL A 53 -5.78 10.42 8.15
CA VAL A 53 -6.52 11.66 8.41
C VAL A 53 -6.11 12.80 7.46
N LYS A 54 -5.00 12.64 6.74
CA LYS A 54 -4.28 13.71 6.06
C LYS A 54 -3.96 13.44 4.59
N ALA A 55 -4.03 12.18 4.16
CA ALA A 55 -3.78 11.78 2.79
C ALA A 55 -4.37 10.39 2.55
N ALA A 56 -4.83 10.14 1.33
CA ALA A 56 -4.97 8.79 0.81
C ALA A 56 -3.71 8.47 0.00
N SER A 57 -3.25 7.23 0.07
CA SER A 57 -2.18 6.72 -0.78
C SER A 57 -2.68 5.45 -1.45
N GLU A 58 -2.77 5.48 -2.78
CA GLU A 58 -3.15 4.31 -3.57
C GLU A 58 -2.04 3.26 -3.49
N LEU A 59 -2.46 2.00 -3.41
CA LEU A 59 -1.60 0.84 -3.33
C LEU A 59 -1.63 0.09 -4.66
N TYR A 60 -0.45 -0.06 -5.25
CA TYR A 60 -0.28 -0.73 -6.53
C TYR A 60 0.40 -2.08 -6.32
N SER A 61 -0.06 -3.10 -7.04
CA SER A 61 0.50 -4.44 -6.93
C SER A 61 1.90 -4.45 -7.55
N PRO A 62 2.93 -4.91 -6.83
CA PRO A 62 4.28 -5.01 -7.40
C PRO A 62 4.39 -6.14 -8.43
N LEU A 63 3.49 -7.13 -8.38
CA LEU A 63 3.53 -8.35 -9.17
C LEU A 63 2.13 -8.73 -9.68
N SER A 64 2.10 -9.52 -10.74
CA SER A 64 0.88 -10.15 -11.26
C SER A 64 0.62 -11.47 -10.54
N GLY A 65 -0.60 -11.68 -10.04
CA GLY A 65 -0.93 -12.86 -9.25
C GLY A 65 -2.34 -12.88 -8.67
N GLU A 66 -2.57 -13.76 -7.70
CA GLU A 66 -3.86 -13.93 -7.02
C GLU A 66 -3.72 -13.78 -5.51
N VAL A 67 -4.59 -12.99 -4.90
CA VAL A 67 -4.61 -12.71 -3.45
C VAL A 67 -5.04 -13.96 -2.70
N THR A 68 -4.20 -14.47 -1.79
CA THR A 68 -4.49 -15.64 -0.98
C THR A 68 -4.94 -15.30 0.43
N GLU A 69 -4.49 -14.17 0.97
CA GLU A 69 -4.78 -13.78 2.35
C GLU A 69 -4.80 -12.26 2.49
N ILE A 70 -5.65 -11.77 3.39
CA ILE A 70 -5.74 -10.35 3.75
C ILE A 70 -5.61 -10.20 5.26
N ASN A 71 -4.94 -9.12 5.70
CA ASN A 71 -4.76 -8.89 7.12
C ASN A 71 -6.02 -8.27 7.75
N LYS A 72 -6.86 -9.13 8.30
CA LYS A 72 -8.10 -8.73 8.97
C LYS A 72 -7.85 -7.90 10.24
N ALA A 73 -6.67 -8.02 10.87
CA ALA A 73 -6.33 -7.25 12.07
C ALA A 73 -6.26 -5.74 11.81
N LEU A 74 -6.03 -5.32 10.56
CA LEU A 74 -6.01 -3.92 10.17
C LEU A 74 -7.38 -3.25 10.22
N ALA A 75 -8.47 -4.02 10.13
CA ALA A 75 -9.82 -3.48 10.27
C ALA A 75 -10.09 -2.98 11.69
N GLU A 76 -9.54 -3.67 12.69
CA GLU A 76 -9.68 -3.31 14.11
C GLU A 76 -8.55 -2.39 14.57
N ASN A 77 -7.34 -2.54 14.01
CA ASN A 77 -6.17 -1.79 14.39
C ASN A 77 -5.35 -1.32 13.17
N PRO A 78 -5.80 -0.29 12.45
CA PRO A 78 -5.08 0.26 11.30
C PRO A 78 -3.73 0.87 11.69
N GLY A 79 -3.51 1.16 12.98
CA GLY A 79 -2.25 1.67 13.50
C GLY A 79 -1.08 0.66 13.42
N LEU A 80 -1.36 -0.62 13.17
CA LEU A 80 -0.32 -1.64 12.99
C LEU A 80 0.59 -1.35 11.79
N VAL A 81 0.04 -0.77 10.71
CA VAL A 81 0.82 -0.37 9.53
C VAL A 81 1.94 0.62 9.91
N ASN A 82 1.69 1.50 10.88
CA ASN A 82 2.68 2.47 11.34
C ASN A 82 3.68 1.89 12.35
N LYS A 83 3.26 0.92 13.16
CA LYS A 83 4.08 0.36 14.25
C LYS A 83 4.97 -0.79 13.80
N SER A 84 4.44 -1.65 12.92
CA SER A 84 5.13 -2.85 12.46
C SER A 84 4.79 -3.16 10.99
N CYS A 85 5.25 -2.32 10.07
CA CYS A 85 4.95 -2.47 8.63
C CYS A 85 5.50 -3.77 7.99
N TYR A 86 6.47 -4.44 8.62
CA TYR A 86 7.08 -5.68 8.11
C TYR A 86 6.57 -6.95 8.78
N GLU A 87 6.01 -6.84 9.98
CA GLU A 87 5.53 -8.01 10.73
C GLU A 87 4.00 -7.96 10.79
N ASP A 88 3.41 -7.32 11.79
CA ASP A 88 1.96 -7.38 12.05
C ASP A 88 1.12 -6.48 11.14
N GLY A 89 1.76 -5.52 10.47
CA GLY A 89 1.14 -4.50 9.61
C GLY A 89 1.14 -4.85 8.12
N TRP A 90 1.37 -6.11 7.76
CA TRP A 90 1.26 -6.59 6.37
C TRP A 90 -0.16 -6.38 5.83
N LEU A 91 -0.30 -6.17 4.52
CA LEU A 91 -1.59 -5.82 3.90
C LEU A 91 -2.27 -7.05 3.28
N ILE A 92 -1.60 -7.65 2.30
CA ILE A 92 -2.07 -8.83 1.54
C ILE A 92 -0.94 -9.84 1.38
N LYS A 93 -1.31 -11.10 1.21
CA LYS A 93 -0.45 -12.13 0.64
C LYS A 93 -1.04 -12.57 -0.69
N MET A 94 -0.19 -12.82 -1.66
CA MET A 94 -0.59 -13.26 -2.99
C MET A 94 0.39 -14.31 -3.51
N ILE A 95 -0.13 -15.20 -4.36
CA ILE A 95 0.68 -16.08 -5.20
C ILE A 95 0.93 -15.34 -6.50
N PHE A 96 2.18 -15.09 -6.83
CA PHE A 96 2.56 -14.48 -8.10
C PHE A 96 2.57 -15.53 -9.21
N SER A 97 2.13 -15.12 -10.39
CA SER A 97 2.04 -15.99 -11.56
C SER A 97 3.31 -15.94 -12.43
N ASN A 98 4.08 -14.85 -12.34
CA ASN A 98 5.22 -14.59 -13.20
C ASN A 98 6.50 -14.33 -12.37
N PRO A 99 7.43 -15.29 -12.28
CA PRO A 99 8.64 -15.14 -11.47
C PRO A 99 9.62 -14.11 -12.06
N SER A 100 9.60 -13.85 -13.37
CA SER A 100 10.50 -12.88 -14.02
C SER A 100 10.25 -11.45 -13.56
N GLU A 101 9.06 -11.14 -13.03
CA GLU A 101 8.75 -9.81 -12.49
C GLU A 101 9.51 -9.55 -11.17
N LEU A 102 10.03 -10.58 -10.50
CA LEU A 102 10.88 -10.42 -9.31
C LEU A 102 12.23 -9.79 -9.64
N ASP A 103 12.77 -10.07 -10.82
CA ASP A 103 14.06 -9.53 -11.27
C ASP A 103 13.99 -8.02 -11.51
N GLU A 104 12.78 -7.48 -11.69
CA GLU A 104 12.54 -6.04 -11.84
C GLU A 104 12.45 -5.30 -10.49
N LEU A 105 12.31 -6.02 -9.38
CA LEU A 105 12.24 -5.44 -8.05
C LEU A 105 13.64 -5.04 -7.55
N MET A 106 13.70 -3.96 -6.80
CA MET A 106 14.94 -3.51 -6.19
C MET A 106 15.35 -4.45 -5.05
N SER A 107 16.62 -4.80 -4.98
CA SER A 107 17.19 -5.41 -3.79
C SER A 107 17.18 -4.42 -2.62
N GLU A 108 17.26 -4.95 -1.39
CA GLU A 108 17.32 -4.12 -0.18
C GLU A 108 18.44 -3.06 -0.24
N GLU A 109 19.63 -3.47 -0.68
CA GLU A 109 20.77 -2.57 -0.84
C GLU A 109 20.53 -1.48 -1.90
N ALA A 110 19.90 -1.85 -3.03
CA ALA A 110 19.57 -0.91 -4.09
C ALA A 110 18.53 0.12 -3.61
N TYR A 111 17.52 -0.33 -2.87
CA TYR A 111 16.49 0.54 -2.32
C TYR A 111 17.03 1.49 -1.25
N GLU A 112 17.96 1.04 -0.39
CA GLU A 112 18.61 1.91 0.59
C GLU A 112 19.40 3.05 -0.08
N LYS A 113 20.14 2.74 -1.15
CA LYS A 113 20.84 3.75 -1.96
C LYS A 113 19.87 4.73 -2.62
N TYR A 114 18.77 4.22 -3.18
CA TYR A 114 17.73 5.04 -3.79
C TYR A 114 17.14 6.03 -2.79
N ILE A 115 16.76 5.58 -1.59
CA ILE A 115 16.24 6.47 -0.54
C ILE A 115 17.27 7.53 -0.14
N LYS A 116 18.55 7.17 0.01
CA LYS A 116 19.60 8.14 0.32
C LYS A 116 19.70 9.24 -0.74
N SER A 117 19.62 8.86 -2.02
CA SER A 117 19.70 9.81 -3.14
C SER A 117 18.53 10.80 -3.24
N ILE A 118 17.35 10.45 -2.72
CA ILE A 118 16.16 11.32 -2.74
C ILE A 118 16.17 12.33 -1.58
N GLN A 119 16.99 12.09 -0.56
CA GLN A 119 17.03 12.90 0.66
C GLN A 119 18.18 13.91 0.71
N GLU A 120 19.01 13.93 -0.33
CA GLU A 120 20.00 14.99 -0.61
C GLU A 120 19.36 16.09 -1.47
#